data_AF-A0A671SK26-F1
#
_entry.id   AF-A0A671SK26-F1
#
_cell.length_a   1.000
_cell.length_b   1.000
_cell.length_c   1.000
_cell.angle_alpha   90.00
_cell.angle_beta   90.00
_cell.angle_gamma   90.00
#
_symmetry.space_group_name_H-M   'P 1'
#
loop_
_entity.id
_entity.type
_entity.pdbx_description
1 polymer ?
#
loop_
_entity_poly.entity_id
_entity_poly.type
_entity_poly.pdbx_seq_one_letter_code
_entity_poly.pdbx_strand_id
1 'polypeptide(L)'
;MASTVTLEDALSNVDLLEELPLPDQQPCIEPLPSSLIYQPNFNTNFEDRNAFVTGIARYIEQATVHSGMNEMLEEGQEYAVMLYTWRSCSRAIPQVKCNEQPNRVEIYEKTVEVLEPEVTKLMNFMYFQRTAIDRFCGEMRRLCHAERRKDFVSEAYLLTLGKFINMFAVLDELKNMKCSVKNDHSAYKRAAQFLRKMSEPSSIQESQNLSMFLANHNKITQSLQQQLEVISGYDELLADIVNLCVDYYENKMYLTPSEKHMLLKVMGFGLYLMDGTNSNIYKLDVCVCLCAFGNKIGHEISDIHKWKLPLFGDMQIELARYIKTSAHYEENKSRWSCTSAGSSPQYNICEQMIQIREDHMRFISELARYSNSEVVTGSGRQEAQKTDSEYRKLFDLALQGLQLLSQWSAQVMEVVSGIVTLIFIKCMTVTNLRTVTFKCL
;
A
#
# COMPACT_ATOMS: atom_id res chain seq x y z
N MET A 1 11.52 -19.94 39.84
CA MET A 1 10.53 -20.25 38.79
C MET A 1 11.28 -21.07 37.75
N ALA A 2 10.88 -22.32 37.52
CA ALA A 2 11.49 -23.12 36.45
C ALA A 2 11.03 -22.52 35.12
N SER A 3 11.97 -22.02 34.32
CA SER A 3 11.71 -21.57 32.95
C SER A 3 11.25 -22.79 32.15
N THR A 4 10.01 -22.79 31.68
CA THR A 4 9.50 -23.82 30.77
C THR A 4 10.24 -23.70 29.45
N VAL A 5 11.16 -24.63 29.18
CA VAL A 5 11.87 -24.73 27.91
C VAL A 5 10.94 -25.36 26.89
N THR A 6 10.85 -24.79 25.69
CA THR A 6 10.01 -25.34 24.61
C THR A 6 10.66 -26.59 24.00
N LEU A 7 9.86 -27.44 23.35
CA LEU A 7 10.40 -28.61 22.65
C LEU A 7 11.34 -28.20 21.51
N GLU A 8 11.03 -27.10 20.82
CA GLU A 8 11.84 -26.54 19.74
C GLU A 8 13.20 -26.07 20.25
N ASP A 9 13.26 -25.39 21.40
CA ASP A 9 14.53 -25.00 22.03
C ASP A 9 15.37 -26.24 22.42
N ALA A 10 14.71 -27.30 22.90
CA ALA A 10 15.39 -28.53 23.26
C ALA A 10 15.97 -29.26 22.04
N LEU A 11 15.26 -29.26 20.90
CA LEU A 11 15.74 -29.82 19.64
C LEU A 11 16.88 -28.98 19.05
N SER A 12 16.75 -27.65 19.04
CA SER A 12 17.81 -26.74 18.59
C SER A 12 19.13 -26.95 19.33
N ASN A 13 19.06 -27.21 20.65
CA ASN A 13 20.24 -27.55 21.44
C ASN A 13 20.90 -28.88 21.02
N VAL A 14 20.14 -29.84 20.51
CA VAL A 14 20.67 -31.10 19.98
C VAL A 14 21.30 -30.88 18.61
N ASP A 15 20.65 -30.10 17.74
CA ASP A 15 21.16 -29.76 16.41
C ASP A 15 22.51 -29.03 16.51
N LEU A 16 22.66 -28.13 17.50
CA LEU A 16 23.92 -27.44 17.82
C LEU A 16 25.08 -28.39 18.16
N LEU A 17 24.78 -29.57 18.71
CA LEU A 17 25.81 -30.58 19.00
C LEU A 17 26.21 -31.36 17.75
N GLU A 18 25.30 -31.50 16.78
CA GLU A 18 25.56 -32.14 15.49
C GLU A 18 26.40 -31.26 14.57
N GLU A 19 26.17 -29.94 14.59
CA GLU A 19 26.94 -28.96 13.82
C GLU A 19 28.34 -28.66 14.39
N LEU A 20 28.66 -29.20 15.57
CA LEU A 20 29.88 -28.87 16.28
C LEU A 20 31.09 -29.47 15.54
N PRO A 21 31.99 -28.64 14.96
CA PRO A 21 33.11 -29.15 14.20
C PRO A 21 34.04 -29.92 15.14
N LEU A 22 34.23 -31.20 14.86
CA LEU A 22 35.22 -32.00 15.59
C LEU A 22 36.61 -31.44 15.27
N PRO A 23 37.49 -31.27 16.26
CA PRO A 23 38.79 -30.65 16.06
C PRO A 23 39.66 -31.51 15.12
N ASP A 24 39.88 -31.03 13.90
CA ASP A 24 40.97 -31.51 13.06
C ASP A 24 42.31 -30.96 13.57
N GLN A 25 43.35 -31.78 13.57
CA GLN A 25 44.70 -31.43 14.05
C GLN A 25 45.47 -30.46 13.12
N GLN A 26 44.78 -29.51 12.48
CA GLN A 26 45.43 -28.47 11.68
C GLN A 26 45.63 -27.20 12.52
N PRO A 27 46.85 -26.63 12.56
CA PRO A 27 47.10 -25.38 13.25
C PRO A 27 46.33 -24.24 12.57
N CYS A 28 45.50 -23.54 13.34
CA CYS A 28 44.75 -22.38 12.88
C CYS A 28 45.71 -21.19 12.65
N ILE A 29 45.79 -20.70 11.41
CA ILE A 29 46.57 -19.52 10.99
C ILE A 29 45.62 -18.35 10.69
N GLU A 30 44.58 -18.16 11.51
CA GLU A 30 43.70 -16.99 11.36
C GLU A 30 44.14 -15.85 12.29
N PRO A 31 44.22 -14.60 11.78
CA PRO A 31 44.55 -13.43 12.57
C PRO A 31 43.41 -13.05 13.53
N LEU A 32 43.77 -12.33 14.62
CA LEU A 32 42.81 -11.82 15.59
C LEU A 32 41.74 -10.93 14.92
N PRO A 33 40.46 -11.06 15.30
CA PRO A 33 39.40 -10.22 14.75
C PRO A 33 39.62 -8.75 15.11
N SER A 34 39.64 -7.89 14.09
CA SER A 34 39.76 -6.44 14.26
C SER A 34 38.40 -5.84 14.62
N SER A 35 38.36 -4.94 15.61
CA SER A 35 37.14 -4.28 16.04
C SER A 35 36.60 -3.35 14.94
N LEU A 36 35.37 -3.59 14.49
CA LEU A 36 34.62 -2.69 13.61
C LEU A 36 33.77 -1.74 14.45
N ILE A 37 33.95 -0.43 14.25
CA ILE A 37 33.10 0.59 14.87
C ILE A 37 31.91 0.81 13.95
N TYR A 38 30.70 0.52 14.45
CA TYR A 38 29.45 0.81 13.75
C TYR A 38 28.93 2.19 14.16
N GLN A 39 28.63 3.04 13.18
CA GLN A 39 27.81 4.24 13.38
C GLN A 39 26.47 4.03 12.67
N PRO A 40 25.36 3.96 13.40
CA PRO A 40 24.04 3.85 12.79
C PRO A 40 23.60 5.19 12.20
N ASN A 41 23.28 5.19 10.90
CA ASN A 41 22.55 6.25 10.23
C ASN A 41 21.13 5.73 9.90
N PHE A 42 20.09 6.45 10.33
CA PHE A 42 18.70 6.04 10.19
C PHE A 42 18.00 6.67 8.97
N ASN A 43 18.75 7.34 8.09
CA ASN A 43 18.18 7.97 6.90
C ASN A 43 17.90 6.94 5.79
N THR A 44 16.65 6.83 5.36
CA THR A 44 16.19 5.89 4.32
C THR A 44 16.43 6.38 2.88
N ASN A 45 16.99 7.59 2.70
CA ASN A 45 17.28 8.16 1.38
C ASN A 45 18.70 7.84 0.88
N PHE A 46 19.50 7.16 1.70
CA PHE A 46 20.84 6.66 1.34
C PHE A 46 21.74 7.73 0.66
N GLU A 47 21.70 8.98 1.14
CA GLU A 47 22.46 10.10 0.56
C GLU A 47 23.99 9.90 0.71
N ASP A 48 24.40 9.14 1.73
CA ASP A 48 25.78 8.81 2.10
C ASP A 48 26.30 7.53 1.43
N ARG A 49 25.55 6.93 0.49
CA ARG A 49 25.92 5.67 -0.19
C ARG A 49 27.34 5.67 -0.78
N ASN A 50 27.84 6.83 -1.21
CA ASN A 50 29.17 7.00 -1.79
C ASN A 50 30.32 7.00 -0.75
N ALA A 51 30.03 7.02 0.55
CA ALA A 51 31.04 6.96 1.61
C ALA A 51 31.49 5.52 1.96
N PHE A 52 30.71 4.50 1.56
CA PHE A 52 30.92 3.10 1.94
C PHE A 52 31.56 2.24 0.83
N VAL A 53 32.56 2.78 0.12
CA VAL A 53 33.15 2.20 -1.11
C VAL A 53 33.94 0.90 -0.87
N THR A 54 34.30 0.57 0.37
CA THR A 54 35.13 -0.60 0.68
C THR A 54 34.26 -1.84 0.95
N GLY A 55 34.05 -2.68 -0.07
CA GLY A 55 33.52 -4.05 0.05
C GLY A 55 32.00 -4.25 -0.13
N ILE A 56 31.22 -3.17 -0.29
CA ILE A 56 29.74 -3.16 -0.18
C ILE A 56 29.09 -2.66 -1.50
N ALA A 57 29.75 -2.80 -2.65
CA ALA A 57 29.25 -2.28 -3.94
C ALA A 57 27.81 -2.75 -4.27
N ARG A 58 27.47 -3.99 -3.91
CA ARG A 58 26.14 -4.59 -4.09
C ARG A 58 25.03 -3.84 -3.33
N TYR A 59 25.26 -3.46 -2.08
CA TYR A 59 24.24 -2.78 -1.29
C TYR A 59 24.14 -1.29 -1.67
N ILE A 60 25.21 -0.68 -2.15
CA ILE A 60 25.18 0.68 -2.73
C ILE A 60 24.33 0.70 -4.00
N GLU A 61 24.48 -0.30 -4.86
CA GLU A 61 23.65 -0.47 -6.05
C GLU A 61 22.18 -0.70 -5.66
N GLN A 62 21.92 -1.58 -4.70
CA GLN A 62 20.57 -1.84 -4.21
C GLN A 62 19.92 -0.59 -3.60
N ALA A 63 20.66 0.16 -2.77
CA ALA A 63 20.21 1.42 -2.18
C ALA A 63 19.91 2.48 -3.27
N THR A 64 20.69 2.49 -4.35
CA THR A 64 20.45 3.39 -5.49
C THR A 64 19.18 3.04 -6.24
N VAL A 65 18.93 1.77 -6.50
CA VAL A 65 17.68 1.30 -7.09
C VAL A 65 16.50 1.61 -6.16
N HIS A 66 16.65 1.35 -4.86
CA HIS A 66 15.63 1.60 -3.84
C HIS A 66 15.24 3.07 -3.76
N SER A 67 16.23 3.98 -3.72
CA SER A 67 16.03 5.43 -3.76
C SER A 67 15.21 5.85 -4.99
N GLY A 68 15.61 5.42 -6.19
CA GLY A 68 14.90 5.78 -7.42
C GLY A 68 13.50 5.17 -7.54
N MET A 69 13.22 4.07 -6.82
CA MET A 69 11.88 3.51 -6.70
C MET A 69 11.01 4.34 -5.73
N ASN A 70 11.57 4.84 -4.63
CA ASN A 70 10.84 5.70 -3.71
C ASN A 70 10.44 7.04 -4.36
N GLU A 71 11.31 7.64 -5.17
CA GLU A 71 10.96 8.85 -5.96
C GLU A 71 9.73 8.63 -6.85
N MET A 72 9.63 7.45 -7.47
CA MET A 72 8.48 7.10 -8.31
C MET A 72 7.20 6.84 -7.49
N LEU A 73 7.31 6.41 -6.23
CA LEU A 73 6.16 6.33 -5.32
C LEU A 73 5.62 7.73 -4.98
N GLU A 74 6.50 8.69 -4.75
CA GLU A 74 6.11 10.10 -4.52
C GLU A 74 5.44 10.70 -5.77
N GLU A 75 6.01 10.49 -6.96
CA GLU A 75 5.38 10.92 -8.22
C GLU A 75 4.00 10.25 -8.43
N GLY A 76 3.87 8.96 -8.10
CA GLY A 76 2.60 8.25 -8.13
C GLY A 76 1.56 8.83 -7.18
N GLN A 77 1.99 9.31 -6.01
CA GLN A 77 1.13 9.98 -5.04
C GLN A 77 0.61 11.31 -5.59
N GLU A 78 1.43 12.08 -6.33
CA GLU A 78 0.97 13.31 -6.99
C GLU A 78 -0.14 13.04 -8.02
N TYR A 79 -0.01 11.98 -8.83
CA TYR A 79 -1.07 11.57 -9.75
C TYR A 79 -2.32 11.08 -9.02
N ALA A 80 -2.17 10.40 -7.88
CA ALA A 80 -3.31 10.00 -7.06
C ALA A 80 -4.08 11.23 -6.52
N VAL A 81 -3.37 12.26 -6.05
CA VAL A 81 -3.96 13.55 -5.64
C VAL A 81 -4.65 14.23 -6.82
N MET A 82 -4.01 14.27 -7.99
CA MET A 82 -4.57 14.84 -9.22
C MET A 82 -5.91 14.16 -9.57
N LEU A 83 -5.95 12.83 -9.64
CA LEU A 83 -7.17 12.08 -9.94
C LEU A 83 -8.25 12.31 -8.88
N TYR A 84 -7.88 12.25 -7.60
CA TYR A 84 -8.81 12.41 -6.48
C TYR A 84 -9.47 13.79 -6.47
N THR A 85 -8.68 14.84 -6.68
CA THR A 85 -9.16 16.23 -6.67
C THR A 85 -9.79 16.66 -8.00
N TRP A 86 -9.70 15.84 -9.05
CA TRP A 86 -10.30 16.14 -10.35
C TRP A 86 -11.81 16.34 -10.25
N ARG A 87 -12.26 17.56 -10.55
CA ARG A 87 -13.68 17.94 -10.67
C ARG A 87 -13.99 18.18 -12.14
N SER A 88 -15.24 17.91 -12.54
CA SER A 88 -15.61 17.95 -13.96
C SER A 88 -15.64 19.38 -14.49
N CYS A 89 -14.73 19.69 -15.40
CA CYS A 89 -14.75 20.93 -16.17
C CYS A 89 -15.88 20.91 -17.22
N SER A 90 -16.13 19.77 -17.86
CA SER A 90 -17.17 19.63 -18.89
C SER A 90 -18.59 19.88 -18.39
N ARG A 91 -18.86 19.73 -17.09
CA ARG A 91 -20.14 20.11 -16.47
C ARG A 91 -20.33 21.63 -16.37
N ALA A 92 -19.25 22.39 -16.29
CA ALA A 92 -19.27 23.85 -16.23
C ALA A 92 -19.28 24.50 -17.63
N ILE A 93 -18.86 23.75 -18.66
CA ILE A 93 -18.81 24.24 -20.04
C ILE A 93 -20.23 24.25 -20.66
N PRO A 94 -20.67 25.37 -21.27
CA PRO A 94 -21.95 25.43 -21.99
C PRO A 94 -22.00 24.41 -23.12
N GLN A 95 -23.04 23.57 -23.13
CA GLN A 95 -23.21 22.56 -24.17
C GLN A 95 -23.73 23.19 -25.48
N VAL A 96 -23.12 22.80 -26.60
CA VAL A 96 -23.60 23.14 -27.94
C VAL A 96 -24.87 22.35 -28.23
N LYS A 97 -26.02 23.03 -28.36
CA LYS A 97 -27.34 22.37 -28.52
C LYS A 97 -27.62 21.95 -29.96
N CYS A 98 -27.18 22.75 -30.92
CA CYS A 98 -27.38 22.50 -32.35
C CYS A 98 -26.19 23.01 -33.17
N ASN A 99 -26.10 22.53 -34.41
CA ASN A 99 -24.99 22.89 -35.30
C ASN A 99 -25.01 24.37 -35.73
N GLU A 100 -26.18 25.00 -35.69
CA GLU A 100 -26.44 26.39 -36.13
C GLU A 100 -26.22 27.43 -35.01
N GLN A 101 -25.78 26.99 -33.83
CA GLN A 101 -25.58 27.87 -32.69
C GLN A 101 -24.48 28.93 -32.98
N PRO A 102 -24.77 30.24 -32.84
CA PRO A 102 -23.83 31.30 -33.25
C PRO A 102 -22.48 31.28 -32.52
N ASN A 103 -22.49 31.04 -31.20
CA ASN A 103 -21.28 31.01 -30.37
C ASN A 103 -20.63 29.62 -30.29
N ARG A 104 -20.97 28.70 -31.22
CA ARG A 104 -20.43 27.34 -31.24
C ARG A 104 -18.90 27.30 -31.36
N VAL A 105 -18.33 28.13 -32.22
CA VAL A 105 -16.87 28.17 -32.45
C VAL A 105 -16.16 28.69 -31.20
N GLU A 106 -16.65 29.79 -30.63
CA GLU A 106 -16.10 30.40 -29.41
C GLU A 106 -16.15 29.42 -28.22
N ILE A 107 -17.26 28.70 -28.04
CA ILE A 107 -17.36 27.66 -27.01
C ILE A 107 -16.27 26.60 -27.20
N TYR A 108 -16.05 26.12 -28.42
CA TYR A 108 -15.03 25.10 -28.66
C TYR A 108 -13.60 25.64 -28.49
N GLU A 109 -13.34 26.88 -28.89
CA GLU A 109 -12.03 27.52 -28.68
C GLU A 109 -11.72 27.64 -27.19
N LYS A 110 -12.67 28.14 -26.39
CA LYS A 110 -12.53 28.24 -24.93
C LYS A 110 -12.50 26.87 -24.24
N THR A 111 -13.22 25.89 -24.78
CA THR A 111 -13.16 24.50 -24.29
C THR A 111 -11.75 23.93 -24.44
N VAL A 112 -11.11 24.13 -25.60
CA VAL A 112 -9.73 23.68 -25.81
C VAL A 112 -8.77 24.44 -24.90
N GLU A 113 -8.86 25.77 -24.85
CA GLU A 113 -8.00 26.62 -24.00
C GLU A 113 -8.00 26.19 -22.53
N VAL A 114 -9.18 25.83 -21.98
CA VAL A 114 -9.31 25.39 -20.58
C VAL A 114 -8.86 23.95 -20.38
N LEU A 115 -9.20 23.04 -21.29
CA LEU A 115 -8.98 21.60 -21.09
C LEU A 115 -7.63 21.09 -21.58
N GLU A 116 -6.95 21.79 -22.49
CA GLU A 116 -5.64 21.41 -23.02
C GLU A 116 -4.56 21.17 -21.94
N PRO A 117 -4.34 22.08 -20.96
CA PRO A 117 -3.38 21.81 -19.89
C PRO A 117 -3.79 20.61 -19.02
N GLU A 118 -5.09 20.40 -18.81
CA GLU A 118 -5.60 19.28 -18.03
C GLU A 118 -5.41 17.95 -18.78
N VAL A 119 -5.67 17.90 -20.10
CA VAL A 119 -5.41 16.72 -20.93
C VAL A 119 -3.92 16.38 -20.97
N THR A 120 -3.04 17.38 -20.94
CA THR A 120 -1.60 17.16 -20.84
C THR A 120 -1.24 16.39 -19.56
N LYS A 121 -1.86 16.72 -18.42
CA LYS A 121 -1.67 15.95 -17.17
C LYS A 121 -2.14 14.50 -17.30
N LEU A 122 -3.23 14.25 -18.04
CA LEU A 122 -3.73 12.89 -18.31
C LEU A 122 -2.80 12.09 -19.22
N MET A 123 -2.17 12.74 -20.20
CA MET A 123 -1.12 12.12 -21.02
C MET A 123 0.07 11.72 -20.16
N ASN A 124 0.54 12.64 -19.30
CA ASN A 124 1.66 12.37 -18.40
C ASN A 124 1.31 11.23 -17.43
N PHE A 125 0.09 11.19 -16.88
CA PHE A 125 -0.39 10.06 -16.07
C PHE A 125 -0.37 8.73 -16.84
N MET A 126 -0.84 8.72 -18.10
CA MET A 126 -0.83 7.52 -18.95
C MET A 126 0.60 7.02 -19.20
N TYR A 127 1.56 7.92 -19.41
CA TYR A 127 2.97 7.58 -19.57
C TYR A 127 3.64 7.13 -18.27
N PHE A 128 3.33 7.81 -17.17
CA PHE A 128 3.82 7.48 -15.84
C PHE A 128 3.44 6.04 -15.46
N GLN A 129 2.15 5.69 -15.50
CA GLN A 129 1.71 4.35 -15.09
C GLN A 129 2.35 3.24 -15.94
N ARG A 130 2.57 3.50 -17.24
CA ARG A 130 3.23 2.55 -18.13
C ARG A 130 4.70 2.35 -17.73
N THR A 131 5.41 3.46 -17.53
CA THR A 131 6.81 3.44 -17.09
C THR A 131 6.97 2.80 -15.71
N ALA A 132 6.03 3.07 -14.79
CA ALA A 132 6.03 2.49 -13.46
C ALA A 132 5.79 0.98 -13.48
N ILE A 133 4.84 0.49 -14.29
CA ILE A 133 4.65 -0.96 -14.50
C ILE A 133 5.90 -1.59 -15.09
N ASP A 134 6.45 -1.01 -16.17
CA ASP A 134 7.63 -1.55 -16.85
C ASP A 134 8.84 -1.62 -15.89
N ARG A 135 9.04 -0.58 -15.05
CA ARG A 135 10.10 -0.55 -14.04
C ARG A 135 9.88 -1.57 -12.92
N PHE A 136 8.67 -1.67 -12.39
CA PHE A 136 8.32 -2.65 -11.36
C PHE A 136 8.50 -4.08 -11.87
N CYS A 137 7.98 -4.41 -13.05
CA CYS A 137 8.14 -5.71 -13.69
C CYS A 137 9.61 -6.01 -14.05
N GLY A 138 10.39 -4.99 -14.40
CA GLY A 138 11.83 -5.10 -14.59
C GLY A 138 12.55 -5.56 -13.32
N GLU A 139 12.23 -4.97 -12.17
CA GLU A 139 12.78 -5.38 -10.87
C GLU A 139 12.30 -6.78 -10.47
N MET A 140 11.01 -7.10 -10.65
CA MET A 140 10.49 -8.45 -10.43
C MET A 140 11.29 -9.47 -11.25
N ARG A 141 11.53 -9.21 -12.54
CA ARG A 141 12.32 -10.09 -13.42
C ARG A 141 13.76 -10.24 -12.96
N ARG A 142 14.38 -9.16 -12.47
CA ARG A 142 15.76 -9.18 -11.96
C ARG A 142 15.88 -10.03 -10.70
N LEU A 143 14.93 -9.90 -9.78
CA LEU A 143 14.93 -10.60 -8.48
C LEU A 143 14.50 -12.07 -8.61
N CYS A 144 13.62 -12.40 -9.56
CA CYS A 144 13.19 -13.78 -9.83
C CYS A 144 14.21 -14.61 -10.63
N HIS A 145 15.35 -14.05 -11.02
CA HIS A 145 16.37 -14.80 -11.76
C HIS A 145 16.91 -15.97 -10.94
N ALA A 146 17.05 -17.16 -11.53
CA ALA A 146 17.36 -18.42 -10.83
C ALA A 146 18.60 -18.34 -9.91
N GLU A 147 19.63 -17.61 -10.33
CA GLU A 147 20.84 -17.39 -9.50
C GLU A 147 20.63 -16.35 -8.40
N ARG A 148 19.83 -15.31 -8.64
CA ARG A 148 19.59 -14.21 -7.68
C ARG A 148 18.51 -14.54 -6.66
N ARG A 149 17.67 -15.53 -6.95
CA ARG A 149 16.60 -15.96 -6.04
C ARG A 149 17.12 -16.55 -4.74
N LYS A 150 18.33 -17.13 -4.75
CA LYS A 150 19.00 -17.61 -3.54
C LYS A 150 19.68 -16.51 -2.75
N ASP A 151 19.74 -15.31 -3.31
CA ASP A 151 20.39 -14.20 -2.65
C ASP A 151 19.45 -13.48 -1.69
N PHE A 152 20.05 -12.88 -0.66
CA PHE A 152 19.36 -12.02 0.27
C PHE A 152 18.74 -10.79 -0.42
N VAL A 153 17.47 -10.55 -0.13
CA VAL A 153 16.72 -9.32 -0.44
C VAL A 153 16.33 -8.66 0.87
N SER A 154 16.69 -7.38 1.04
CA SER A 154 16.36 -6.64 2.26
C SER A 154 14.85 -6.44 2.43
N GLU A 155 14.34 -6.61 3.65
CA GLU A 155 12.93 -6.39 4.00
C GLU A 155 12.42 -5.00 3.59
N ALA A 156 13.20 -3.95 3.81
CA ALA A 156 12.83 -2.58 3.43
C ALA A 156 12.56 -2.44 1.91
N TYR A 157 13.24 -3.22 1.09
CA TYR A 157 13.07 -3.22 -0.35
C TYR A 157 11.83 -4.02 -0.77
N LEU A 158 11.59 -5.19 -0.15
CA LEU A 158 10.32 -5.93 -0.32
C LEU A 158 9.11 -5.07 0.08
N LEU A 159 9.23 -4.31 1.17
CA LEU A 159 8.19 -3.38 1.60
C LEU A 159 7.97 -2.26 0.58
N THR A 160 9.01 -1.71 -0.05
CA THR A 160 8.87 -0.75 -1.15
C THR A 160 8.18 -1.39 -2.36
N LEU A 161 8.52 -2.63 -2.74
CA LEU A 161 7.78 -3.35 -3.78
C LEU A 161 6.30 -3.55 -3.41
N GLY A 162 6.00 -3.84 -2.15
CA GLY A 162 4.64 -3.83 -1.61
C GLY A 162 3.94 -2.48 -1.77
N LYS A 163 4.62 -1.36 -1.47
CA LYS A 163 4.08 -0.01 -1.69
C LYS A 163 3.75 0.26 -3.17
N PHE A 164 4.54 -0.27 -4.11
CA PHE A 164 4.25 -0.19 -5.56
C PHE A 164 2.96 -0.94 -5.91
N ILE A 165 2.78 -2.16 -5.40
CA ILE A 165 1.55 -2.95 -5.58
C ILE A 165 0.34 -2.13 -5.10
N ASN A 166 0.44 -1.52 -3.91
CA ASN A 166 -0.61 -0.64 -3.39
C ASN A 166 -0.81 0.64 -4.24
N MET A 167 0.26 1.25 -4.76
CA MET A 167 0.18 2.42 -5.64
C MET A 167 -0.63 2.11 -6.91
N PHE A 168 -0.38 0.98 -7.56
CA PHE A 168 -1.15 0.56 -8.75
C PHE A 168 -2.63 0.37 -8.43
N ALA A 169 -2.95 -0.27 -7.30
CA ALA A 169 -4.34 -0.41 -6.85
C ALA A 169 -5.03 0.95 -6.63
N VAL A 170 -4.36 1.88 -5.95
CA VAL A 170 -4.88 3.23 -5.70
C VAL A 170 -5.15 3.97 -7.01
N LEU A 171 -4.19 3.99 -7.93
CA LEU A 171 -4.31 4.70 -9.21
C LEU A 171 -5.41 4.12 -10.10
N ASP A 172 -5.54 2.79 -10.16
CA ASP A 172 -6.55 2.16 -11.01
C ASP A 172 -7.97 2.38 -10.46
N GLU A 173 -8.17 2.23 -9.16
CA GLU A 173 -9.47 2.48 -8.53
C GLU A 173 -9.87 3.97 -8.62
N LEU A 174 -8.94 4.91 -8.40
CA LEU A 174 -9.18 6.34 -8.60
C LEU A 174 -9.59 6.64 -10.04
N LYS A 175 -8.87 6.08 -11.01
CA LYS A 175 -9.19 6.20 -12.44
C LYS A 175 -10.56 5.63 -12.75
N ASN A 176 -10.89 4.45 -12.22
CA ASN A 176 -12.17 3.77 -12.46
C ASN A 176 -13.36 4.57 -11.92
N MET A 177 -13.23 5.18 -10.74
CA MET A 177 -14.31 5.97 -10.13
C MET A 177 -14.50 7.34 -10.78
N LYS A 178 -13.45 7.92 -11.39
CA LYS A 178 -13.47 9.29 -11.91
C LYS A 178 -14.01 9.39 -13.34
N CYS A 179 -15.32 9.21 -13.49
CA CYS A 179 -16.03 9.48 -14.75
C CYS A 179 -15.80 10.90 -15.30
N SER A 180 -15.54 11.88 -14.43
CA SER A 180 -15.22 13.26 -14.81
C SER A 180 -13.99 13.36 -15.72
N VAL A 181 -12.94 12.58 -15.44
CA VAL A 181 -11.70 12.56 -16.25
C VAL A 181 -12.00 12.11 -17.67
N LYS A 182 -12.73 11.00 -17.82
CA LYS A 182 -13.14 10.46 -19.13
C LYS A 182 -14.00 11.47 -19.90
N ASN A 183 -14.94 12.12 -19.23
CA ASN A 183 -15.87 13.07 -19.83
C ASN A 183 -15.17 14.36 -20.29
N ASP A 184 -14.26 14.89 -19.47
CA ASP A 184 -13.50 16.10 -19.79
C ASP A 184 -12.57 15.86 -20.98
N HIS A 185 -11.84 14.74 -21.02
CA HIS A 185 -11.06 14.36 -22.20
C HIS A 185 -11.94 14.18 -23.45
N SER A 186 -13.12 13.58 -23.32
CA SER A 186 -14.06 13.42 -24.43
C SER A 186 -14.63 14.76 -24.92
N ALA A 187 -14.81 15.74 -24.04
CA ALA A 187 -15.22 17.09 -24.40
C ALA A 187 -14.09 17.83 -25.15
N TYR A 188 -12.86 17.74 -24.65
CA TYR A 188 -11.66 18.26 -25.32
C TYR A 188 -11.49 17.66 -26.73
N LYS A 189 -11.53 16.33 -26.85
CA LYS A 189 -11.35 15.63 -28.14
C LYS A 189 -12.36 16.10 -29.18
N ARG A 190 -13.64 16.25 -28.81
CA ARG A 190 -14.69 16.77 -29.72
C ARG A 190 -14.41 18.21 -30.17
N ALA A 191 -13.99 19.08 -29.25
CA ALA A 191 -13.68 20.47 -29.55
C ALA A 191 -12.45 20.61 -30.45
N ALA A 192 -11.36 19.90 -30.12
CA ALA A 192 -10.10 19.92 -30.87
C ALA A 192 -10.27 19.36 -32.30
N GLN A 193 -11.06 18.30 -32.47
CA GLN A 193 -11.40 17.74 -33.78
C GLN A 193 -12.21 18.73 -34.63
N PHE A 194 -13.18 19.42 -34.03
CA PHE A 194 -13.97 20.42 -34.73
C PHE A 194 -13.11 21.61 -35.23
N LEU A 195 -12.19 22.08 -34.38
CA LEU A 195 -11.25 23.17 -34.72
C LEU A 195 -10.09 22.73 -35.62
N ARG A 196 -10.00 21.45 -36.00
CA ARG A 196 -8.92 20.88 -36.81
C ARG A 196 -7.51 21.11 -36.23
N LYS A 197 -7.39 21.19 -34.90
CA LYS A 197 -6.10 21.39 -34.20
C LYS A 197 -5.22 20.14 -34.17
N MET A 198 -5.80 18.94 -34.33
CA MET A 198 -5.04 17.69 -34.42
C MET A 198 -4.74 17.36 -35.89
N SER A 199 -3.60 17.84 -36.39
CA SER A 199 -3.15 17.61 -37.79
C SER A 199 -2.01 16.59 -37.90
N GLU A 200 -1.22 16.40 -36.84
CA GLU A 200 -0.08 15.47 -36.88
C GLU A 200 -0.49 14.01 -36.58
N PRO A 201 0.01 13.02 -37.35
CA PRO A 201 -0.29 11.60 -37.13
C PRO A 201 0.08 11.09 -35.72
N SER A 202 1.18 11.59 -35.15
CA SER A 202 1.65 11.27 -33.79
C SER A 202 0.62 11.68 -32.72
N SER A 203 0.19 12.94 -32.76
CA SER A 203 -0.79 13.51 -31.82
C SER A 203 -2.14 12.79 -31.91
N ILE A 204 -2.57 12.40 -33.11
CA ILE A 204 -3.81 11.63 -33.32
C ILE A 204 -3.69 10.25 -32.65
N GLN A 205 -2.56 9.56 -32.81
CA GLN A 205 -2.32 8.26 -32.18
C GLN A 205 -2.30 8.36 -30.65
N GLU A 206 -1.63 9.37 -30.09
CA GLU A 206 -1.60 9.58 -28.64
C GLU A 206 -2.99 9.85 -28.07
N SER A 207 -3.78 10.72 -28.72
CA SER A 207 -5.16 10.99 -28.30
C SER A 207 -6.03 9.72 -28.34
N GLN A 208 -5.79 8.85 -29.32
CA GLN A 208 -6.47 7.56 -29.40
C GLN A 208 -6.04 6.61 -28.28
N ASN A 209 -4.75 6.52 -27.97
CA ASN A 209 -4.23 5.72 -26.85
C ASN A 209 -4.84 6.18 -25.51
N LEU A 210 -4.88 7.50 -25.27
CA LEU A 210 -5.48 8.06 -24.06
C LEU A 210 -6.99 7.76 -23.98
N SER A 211 -7.69 7.85 -25.12
CA SER A 211 -9.12 7.48 -25.19
C SER A 211 -9.34 6.03 -24.76
N MET A 212 -8.51 5.11 -25.25
CA MET A 212 -8.59 3.69 -24.89
C MET A 212 -8.22 3.45 -23.42
N PHE A 213 -7.18 4.11 -22.93
CA PHE A 213 -6.76 4.01 -21.53
C PHE A 213 -7.88 4.44 -20.56
N LEU A 214 -8.53 5.59 -20.81
CA LEU A 214 -9.61 6.09 -19.97
C LEU A 214 -10.92 5.31 -20.11
N ALA A 215 -11.14 4.63 -21.24
CA ALA A 215 -12.35 3.86 -21.49
C ALA A 215 -12.35 2.48 -20.82
N ASN A 216 -11.18 1.82 -20.73
CA ASN A 216 -11.06 0.47 -20.19
C ASN A 216 -11.01 0.49 -18.67
N HIS A 217 -11.91 -0.26 -18.02
CA HIS A 217 -11.91 -0.44 -16.56
C HIS A 217 -10.78 -1.40 -16.15
N ASN A 218 -10.18 -1.18 -14.98
CA ASN A 218 -9.06 -1.99 -14.45
C ASN A 218 -7.83 -2.08 -15.38
N LYS A 219 -7.57 -1.04 -16.18
CA LYS A 219 -6.55 -1.11 -17.23
C LYS A 219 -5.14 -1.20 -16.65
N ILE A 220 -4.86 -0.55 -15.52
CA ILE A 220 -3.55 -0.62 -14.86
C ILE A 220 -3.35 -2.03 -14.29
N THR A 221 -4.33 -2.55 -13.56
CA THR A 221 -4.29 -3.90 -12.97
C THR A 221 -4.12 -4.99 -14.04
N GLN A 222 -4.89 -4.92 -15.12
CA GLN A 222 -4.78 -5.90 -16.22
C GLN A 222 -3.41 -5.85 -16.89
N SER A 223 -2.86 -4.65 -17.09
CA SER A 223 -1.55 -4.51 -17.74
C SER A 223 -0.43 -5.00 -16.83
N LEU A 224 -0.55 -4.79 -15.52
CA LEU A 224 0.36 -5.33 -14.51
C LEU A 224 0.31 -6.86 -14.48
N GLN A 225 -0.88 -7.47 -14.42
CA GLN A 225 -1.05 -8.93 -14.44
C GLN A 225 -0.42 -9.55 -15.70
N GLN A 226 -0.72 -9.00 -16.87
CA GLN A 226 -0.18 -9.48 -18.15
C GLN A 226 1.35 -9.46 -18.19
N GLN A 227 1.99 -8.44 -17.61
CA GLN A 227 3.46 -8.36 -17.59
C GLN A 227 4.08 -9.27 -16.52
N LEU A 228 3.42 -9.45 -15.38
CA LEU A 228 3.87 -10.32 -14.30
C LEU A 228 3.79 -11.80 -14.68
N GLU A 229 2.69 -12.24 -15.30
CA GLU A 229 2.49 -13.65 -15.69
C GLU A 229 3.52 -14.16 -16.71
N VAL A 230 4.21 -13.24 -17.41
CA VAL A 230 5.31 -13.55 -18.35
C VAL A 230 6.63 -13.84 -17.61
N ILE A 231 6.76 -13.45 -16.35
CA ILE A 231 7.97 -13.65 -15.54
C ILE A 231 7.86 -15.00 -14.83
N SER A 232 8.85 -15.88 -14.99
CA SER A 232 8.90 -17.15 -14.25
C SER A 232 9.26 -16.90 -12.79
N GLY A 233 8.48 -17.47 -11.85
CA GLY A 233 8.69 -17.34 -10.40
C GLY A 233 8.22 -16.01 -9.79
N TYR A 234 7.41 -15.23 -10.51
CA TYR A 234 6.89 -13.95 -9.99
C TYR A 234 6.02 -14.12 -8.74
N ASP A 235 5.31 -15.24 -8.66
CA ASP A 235 4.42 -15.65 -7.58
C ASP A 235 5.17 -15.90 -6.28
N GLU A 236 6.40 -16.40 -6.35
CA GLU A 236 7.23 -16.68 -5.17
C GLU A 236 7.76 -15.38 -4.56
N LEU A 237 8.21 -14.43 -5.39
CA LEU A 237 8.61 -13.11 -4.89
C LEU A 237 7.42 -12.31 -4.34
N LEU A 238 6.25 -12.41 -4.97
CA LEU A 238 5.02 -11.84 -4.40
C LEU A 238 4.66 -12.51 -3.07
N ALA A 239 4.88 -13.83 -2.93
CA ALA A 239 4.68 -14.53 -1.67
C ALA A 239 5.61 -13.99 -0.57
N ASP A 240 6.89 -13.73 -0.88
CA ASP A 240 7.84 -13.13 0.07
C ASP A 240 7.37 -11.75 0.55
N ILE A 241 6.87 -10.90 -0.37
CA ILE A 241 6.32 -9.57 -0.04
C ILE A 241 5.09 -9.72 0.88
N VAL A 242 4.17 -10.62 0.53
CA VAL A 242 2.94 -10.83 1.32
C VAL A 242 3.27 -11.41 2.70
N ASN A 243 4.17 -12.38 2.79
CA ASN A 243 4.61 -12.98 4.04
C ASN A 243 5.28 -11.96 4.96
N LEU A 244 6.12 -11.07 4.41
CA LEU A 244 6.70 -9.97 5.16
C LEU A 244 5.62 -9.04 5.71
N CYS A 245 4.60 -8.70 4.91
CA CYS A 245 3.49 -7.89 5.38
C CYS A 245 2.69 -8.58 6.49
N VAL A 246 2.51 -9.90 6.41
CA VAL A 246 1.86 -10.72 7.44
C VAL A 246 2.66 -10.67 8.74
N ASP A 247 3.95 -10.93 8.68
CA ASP A 247 4.86 -10.88 9.84
C ASP A 247 4.86 -9.48 10.48
N TYR A 248 4.95 -8.42 9.67
CA TYR A 248 4.93 -7.05 10.17
C TYR A 248 3.60 -6.70 10.83
N TYR A 249 2.49 -7.27 10.35
CA TYR A 249 1.19 -7.05 10.96
C TYR A 249 1.03 -7.83 12.27
N GLU A 250 1.43 -9.11 12.32
CA GLU A 250 1.39 -9.95 13.53
C GLU A 250 2.26 -9.37 14.65
N ASN A 251 3.49 -8.97 14.31
CA ASN A 251 4.47 -8.47 15.27
C ASN A 251 4.32 -6.96 15.57
N LYS A 252 3.29 -6.30 15.00
CA LYS A 252 3.04 -4.85 15.16
C LYS A 252 4.23 -3.98 14.74
N MET A 253 4.93 -4.38 13.67
CA MET A 253 6.04 -3.64 13.06
C MET A 253 5.52 -2.52 12.15
N TYR A 254 4.69 -1.65 12.72
CA TYR A 254 4.14 -0.45 12.10
C TYR A 254 3.88 0.59 13.18
N LEU A 255 3.94 1.88 12.83
CA LEU A 255 3.67 2.94 13.79
C LEU A 255 2.40 3.70 13.45
N THR A 256 2.21 4.11 12.20
CA THR A 256 1.08 4.95 11.76
C THR A 256 -0.11 4.12 11.26
N PRO A 257 -1.34 4.67 11.29
CA PRO A 257 -2.51 3.98 10.75
C PRO A 257 -2.37 3.67 9.25
N SER A 258 -1.75 4.58 8.49
CA SER A 258 -1.51 4.39 7.05
C SER A 258 -0.58 3.22 6.76
N GLU A 259 0.47 3.02 7.56
CA GLU A 259 1.36 1.85 7.46
C GLU A 259 0.59 0.56 7.76
N LYS A 260 -0.16 0.52 8.86
CA LYS A 260 -1.02 -0.63 9.21
C LYS A 260 -1.96 -0.99 8.05
N HIS A 261 -2.67 0.00 7.49
CA HIS A 261 -3.62 -0.21 6.40
C HIS A 261 -2.93 -0.57 5.08
N MET A 262 -1.70 -0.10 4.85
CA MET A 262 -0.90 -0.46 3.68
C MET A 262 -0.57 -1.96 3.70
N LEU A 263 -0.13 -2.53 4.82
CA LEU A 263 0.16 -3.97 4.94
C LEU A 263 -1.05 -4.81 4.49
N LEU A 264 -2.23 -4.49 5.02
CA LEU A 264 -3.47 -5.20 4.70
C LEU A 264 -3.88 -5.07 3.22
N LYS A 265 -3.68 -3.88 2.62
CA LYS A 265 -3.93 -3.64 1.19
C LYS A 265 -2.98 -4.45 0.31
N VAL A 266 -1.70 -4.51 0.67
CA VAL A 266 -0.70 -5.30 -0.03
C VAL A 266 -0.99 -6.79 0.08
N MET A 267 -1.41 -7.30 1.24
CA MET A 267 -1.85 -8.69 1.37
C MET A 267 -3.02 -9.00 0.42
N GLY A 268 -4.06 -8.16 0.44
CA GLY A 268 -5.26 -8.38 -0.39
C GLY A 268 -4.96 -8.34 -1.89
N PHE A 269 -4.28 -7.29 -2.35
CA PHE A 269 -3.98 -7.14 -3.77
C PHE A 269 -2.84 -8.07 -4.24
N GLY A 270 -1.87 -8.37 -3.38
CA GLY A 270 -0.81 -9.35 -3.64
C GLY A 270 -1.38 -10.74 -3.89
N LEU A 271 -2.29 -11.22 -3.02
CA LEU A 271 -3.02 -12.46 -3.23
C LEU A 271 -3.80 -12.47 -4.55
N TYR A 272 -4.44 -11.35 -4.91
CA TYR A 272 -5.16 -11.21 -6.17
C TYR A 272 -4.23 -11.28 -7.40
N LEU A 273 -3.02 -10.73 -7.32
CA LEU A 273 -2.03 -10.80 -8.41
C LEU A 273 -1.38 -12.18 -8.51
N MET A 274 -1.21 -12.88 -7.38
CA MET A 274 -0.69 -14.26 -7.35
C MET A 274 -1.69 -15.28 -7.89
N ASP A 275 -2.99 -15.02 -7.79
CA ASP A 275 -4.04 -15.93 -8.26
C ASP A 275 -4.41 -15.64 -9.73
N GLY A 276 -3.62 -16.22 -10.65
CA GLY A 276 -3.72 -15.98 -12.09
C GLY A 276 -3.90 -17.26 -12.88
N THR A 277 -3.52 -17.22 -14.16
CA THR A 277 -3.57 -18.40 -15.04
C THR A 277 -2.44 -19.38 -14.78
N ASN A 278 -1.25 -18.86 -14.46
CA ASN A 278 -0.02 -19.64 -14.26
C ASN A 278 0.25 -20.01 -12.80
N SER A 279 -0.38 -19.32 -11.85
CA SER A 279 -0.17 -19.48 -10.41
C SER A 279 -1.51 -19.61 -9.69
N ASN A 280 -1.54 -20.42 -8.64
CA ASN A 280 -2.74 -20.70 -7.85
C ASN A 280 -2.43 -20.60 -6.36
N ILE A 281 -3.07 -19.65 -5.68
CA ILE A 281 -2.80 -19.36 -4.26
C ILE A 281 -3.15 -20.51 -3.32
N TYR A 282 -4.01 -21.44 -3.74
CA TYR A 282 -4.44 -22.58 -2.93
C TYR A 282 -3.50 -23.79 -3.02
N LYS A 283 -2.60 -23.79 -4.01
CA LYS A 283 -1.61 -24.86 -4.25
C LYS A 283 -0.20 -24.50 -3.78
N LEU A 284 0.05 -23.23 -3.47
CA LEU A 284 1.34 -22.76 -2.98
C LEU A 284 1.55 -23.21 -1.53
N ASP A 285 2.60 -24.02 -1.29
CA ASP A 285 3.01 -24.45 0.07
C ASP A 285 3.35 -23.25 0.96
N VAL A 286 3.86 -22.16 0.37
CA VAL A 286 4.20 -20.91 1.05
C VAL A 286 2.93 -20.10 1.43
N CYS A 287 1.83 -20.24 0.69
CA CYS A 287 0.53 -19.63 1.04
C CYS A 287 -0.22 -20.39 2.14
N VAL A 288 0.32 -21.50 2.64
CA VAL A 288 -0.23 -22.19 3.83
C VAL A 288 -0.21 -21.25 5.04
N CYS A 289 0.77 -20.35 5.15
CA CYS A 289 0.77 -19.29 6.16
C CYS A 289 -0.44 -18.36 5.99
N LEU A 290 -0.82 -17.95 4.77
CA LEU A 290 -1.99 -17.10 4.50
C LEU A 290 -3.34 -17.83 4.68
N CYS A 291 -3.41 -19.13 4.41
CA CYS A 291 -4.60 -19.95 4.71
C CYS A 291 -4.76 -20.21 6.22
N ALA A 292 -3.66 -20.42 6.95
CA ALA A 292 -3.64 -20.44 8.41
C ALA A 292 -3.92 -19.05 8.99
N PHE A 293 -3.50 -17.99 8.31
CA PHE A 293 -3.81 -16.60 8.62
C PHE A 293 -5.30 -16.35 8.42
N GLY A 294 -5.95 -16.78 7.32
CA GLY A 294 -7.41 -16.73 7.16
C GLY A 294 -8.19 -17.36 8.33
N ASN A 295 -7.63 -18.37 9.01
CA ASN A 295 -8.17 -18.96 10.23
C ASN A 295 -7.81 -18.20 11.53
N LYS A 296 -6.60 -17.61 11.67
CA LYS A 296 -6.19 -16.77 12.83
C LYS A 296 -6.74 -15.33 12.76
N ILE A 297 -6.57 -14.67 11.62
CA ILE A 297 -7.26 -13.41 11.24
C ILE A 297 -8.78 -13.60 11.24
N GLY A 298 -9.30 -14.78 10.92
CA GLY A 298 -10.74 -15.06 11.09
C GLY A 298 -11.23 -14.87 12.53
N HIS A 299 -10.33 -15.00 13.52
CA HIS A 299 -10.63 -14.86 14.96
C HIS A 299 -10.27 -13.47 15.53
N GLU A 300 -9.23 -12.78 15.03
CA GLU A 300 -8.91 -11.39 15.44
C GLU A 300 -9.56 -10.30 14.55
N ILE A 301 -10.01 -10.69 13.35
CA ILE A 301 -10.65 -9.88 12.31
C ILE A 301 -12.01 -10.50 11.92
N SER A 302 -12.68 -11.14 12.89
CA SER A 302 -14.13 -11.40 12.85
C SER A 302 -14.95 -10.10 12.83
N ASP A 303 -14.32 -8.97 13.15
CA ASP A 303 -14.93 -7.65 13.02
C ASP A 303 -15.01 -7.26 11.54
N ILE A 304 -16.18 -7.48 10.94
CA ILE A 304 -16.58 -7.16 9.56
C ILE A 304 -16.22 -5.71 9.11
N HIS A 305 -15.91 -4.80 10.05
CA HIS A 305 -15.49 -3.43 9.77
C HIS A 305 -14.00 -3.29 9.42
N LYS A 306 -13.13 -4.19 9.90
CA LYS A 306 -11.68 -4.15 9.64
C LYS A 306 -11.31 -4.49 8.18
N TRP A 307 -12.25 -5.05 7.43
CA TRP A 307 -12.08 -5.35 6.00
C TRP A 307 -12.41 -4.17 5.08
N LYS A 308 -12.89 -3.05 5.64
CA LYS A 308 -13.13 -1.80 4.91
C LYS A 308 -12.09 -0.79 5.36
N LEU A 309 -11.18 -0.46 4.45
CA LEU A 309 -10.05 0.43 4.74
C LEU A 309 -10.07 1.66 3.84
N PRO A 310 -9.54 2.79 4.30
CA PRO A 310 -9.23 3.93 3.46
C PRO A 310 -8.26 3.52 2.33
N LEU A 311 -8.72 3.63 1.09
CA LEU A 311 -7.88 3.49 -0.08
C LEU A 311 -7.16 4.80 -0.37
N PHE A 312 -7.94 5.86 -0.58
CA PHE A 312 -7.46 7.22 -0.82
C PHE A 312 -8.55 8.25 -0.51
N GLY A 313 -8.29 9.20 0.40
CA GLY A 313 -9.30 10.18 0.82
C GLY A 313 -10.56 9.51 1.39
N ASP A 314 -11.73 9.85 0.87
CA ASP A 314 -13.01 9.23 1.23
C ASP A 314 -13.29 7.90 0.50
N MET A 315 -12.45 7.52 -0.47
CA MET A 315 -12.60 6.23 -1.16
C MET A 315 -12.16 5.08 -0.24
N GLN A 316 -13.02 4.09 -0.13
CA GLN A 316 -12.82 2.90 0.70
C GLN A 316 -12.61 1.68 -0.19
N ILE A 317 -11.87 0.70 0.31
CA ILE A 317 -11.71 -0.60 -0.32
C ILE A 317 -12.18 -1.71 0.61
N GLU A 318 -12.98 -2.63 0.06
CA GLU A 318 -13.33 -3.89 0.72
C GLU A 318 -12.24 -4.91 0.39
N LEU A 319 -11.38 -5.26 1.35
CA LEU A 319 -10.30 -6.23 1.14
C LEU A 319 -10.82 -7.59 0.68
N ALA A 320 -12.01 -7.99 1.15
CA ALA A 320 -12.66 -9.24 0.73
C ALA A 320 -13.03 -9.23 -0.76
N ARG A 321 -13.12 -8.07 -1.42
CA ARG A 321 -13.34 -7.96 -2.87
C ARG A 321 -12.20 -8.60 -3.65
N TYR A 322 -10.95 -8.44 -3.22
CA TYR A 322 -9.80 -9.06 -3.88
C TYR A 322 -9.89 -10.57 -3.87
N ILE A 323 -10.28 -11.15 -2.73
CA ILE A 323 -10.49 -12.59 -2.61
C ILE A 323 -11.68 -13.03 -3.47
N LYS A 324 -12.83 -12.36 -3.38
CA LYS A 324 -14.06 -12.70 -4.14
C LYS A 324 -13.88 -12.62 -5.66
N THR A 325 -12.95 -11.80 -6.14
CA THR A 325 -12.70 -11.57 -7.57
C THR A 325 -11.46 -12.29 -8.10
N SER A 326 -10.77 -13.06 -7.24
CA SER A 326 -9.64 -13.91 -7.65
C SER A 326 -10.10 -15.06 -8.55
N ALA A 327 -9.19 -15.56 -9.39
CA ALA A 327 -9.50 -16.50 -10.47
C ALA A 327 -10.08 -17.84 -9.95
N HIS A 328 -9.59 -18.34 -8.82
CA HIS A 328 -9.93 -19.66 -8.29
C HIS A 328 -10.82 -19.60 -7.03
N TYR A 329 -11.44 -18.45 -6.74
CA TYR A 329 -12.26 -18.25 -5.54
C TYR A 329 -13.47 -19.20 -5.47
N GLU A 330 -14.20 -19.35 -6.57
CA GLU A 330 -15.49 -20.07 -6.63
C GLU A 330 -15.37 -21.52 -6.15
N GLU A 331 -14.28 -22.19 -6.52
CA GLU A 331 -13.98 -23.58 -6.14
C GLU A 331 -13.54 -23.70 -4.67
N ASN A 332 -13.09 -22.61 -4.06
CA ASN A 332 -12.43 -22.59 -2.74
C ASN A 332 -13.16 -21.70 -1.71
N LYS A 333 -14.45 -21.45 -1.91
CA LYS A 333 -15.28 -20.60 -1.03
C LYS A 333 -15.25 -21.01 0.43
N SER A 334 -15.21 -22.31 0.71
CA SER A 334 -15.25 -22.87 2.07
C SER A 334 -14.02 -22.52 2.92
N ARG A 335 -12.91 -22.08 2.30
CA ARG A 335 -11.68 -21.68 3.00
C ARG A 335 -11.75 -20.28 3.60
N TRP A 336 -12.76 -19.47 3.24
CA TRP A 336 -12.83 -18.06 3.61
C TRP A 336 -14.07 -17.77 4.47
N SER A 337 -13.85 -17.45 5.74
CA SER A 337 -14.90 -16.96 6.65
C SER A 337 -15.19 -15.46 6.44
N CYS A 338 -14.20 -14.69 5.97
CA CYS A 338 -14.27 -13.24 5.80
C CYS A 338 -15.21 -12.76 4.67
N THR A 339 -15.67 -13.65 3.79
CA THR A 339 -16.54 -13.30 2.67
C THR A 339 -18.03 -13.31 3.03
N SER A 340 -18.38 -13.85 4.20
CA SER A 340 -19.74 -13.97 4.74
C SER A 340 -20.11 -12.77 5.61
N ALA A 341 -20.36 -11.61 5.01
CA ALA A 341 -20.75 -10.41 5.75
C ALA A 341 -22.27 -10.38 6.02
N GLY A 342 -22.68 -10.63 7.26
CA GLY A 342 -24.00 -10.21 7.76
C GLY A 342 -24.03 -8.68 7.96
N SER A 343 -25.20 -8.05 7.77
CA SER A 343 -25.38 -6.60 7.92
C SER A 343 -25.36 -6.08 9.37
N SER A 344 -24.90 -6.90 10.33
CA SER A 344 -24.92 -6.55 11.76
C SER A 344 -23.68 -5.74 12.14
N PRO A 345 -23.84 -4.59 12.82
CA PRO A 345 -22.72 -3.87 13.38
C PRO A 345 -22.13 -4.67 14.54
N GLN A 346 -21.12 -5.50 14.28
CA GLN A 346 -20.36 -6.21 15.33
C GLN A 346 -19.42 -5.29 16.12
N TYR A 347 -19.22 -4.03 15.68
CA TYR A 347 -18.32 -3.09 16.37
C TYR A 347 -19.05 -2.31 17.45
N ASN A 348 -18.90 -2.72 18.71
CA ASN A 348 -19.45 -2.01 19.87
C ASN A 348 -18.52 -0.88 20.30
N ILE A 349 -18.79 0.34 19.83
CA ILE A 349 -18.03 1.54 20.22
C ILE A 349 -18.03 1.73 21.75
N CYS A 350 -19.12 1.39 22.44
CA CYS A 350 -19.22 1.59 23.88
C CYS A 350 -18.21 0.73 24.66
N GLU A 351 -17.92 -0.49 24.21
CA GLU A 351 -16.90 -1.35 24.82
C GLU A 351 -15.49 -0.82 24.56
N GLN A 352 -15.20 -0.43 23.31
CA GLN A 352 -13.90 0.15 22.93
C GLN A 352 -13.59 1.43 23.70
N MET A 353 -14.61 2.27 23.96
CA MET A 353 -14.46 3.52 24.69
C MET A 353 -14.00 3.33 26.15
N ILE A 354 -14.26 2.16 26.76
CA ILE A 354 -13.79 1.87 28.13
C ILE A 354 -12.26 1.73 28.09
N GLN A 355 -11.75 0.86 27.20
CA GLN A 355 -10.31 0.63 27.05
C GLN A 355 -9.55 1.92 26.70
N ILE A 356 -10.08 2.72 25.75
CA ILE A 356 -9.46 4.00 25.36
C ILE A 356 -9.33 4.94 26.57
N ARG A 357 -10.37 5.04 27.42
CA ARG A 357 -10.35 5.91 28.60
C ARG A 357 -9.35 5.43 29.65
N GLU A 358 -9.27 4.12 29.87
CA GLU A 358 -8.31 3.52 30.80
C GLU A 358 -6.87 3.74 30.36
N ASP A 359 -6.58 3.49 29.07
CA ASP A 359 -5.24 3.68 28.51
C ASP A 359 -4.84 5.16 28.49
N HIS A 360 -5.77 6.05 28.13
CA HIS A 360 -5.55 7.49 28.21
C HIS A 360 -5.22 7.92 29.65
N MET A 361 -6.02 7.50 30.64
CA MET A 361 -5.79 7.87 32.04
C MET A 361 -4.43 7.36 32.53
N ARG A 362 -4.09 6.10 32.25
CA ARG A 362 -2.82 5.48 32.66
C ARG A 362 -1.62 6.20 32.05
N PHE A 363 -1.62 6.38 30.73
CA PHE A 363 -0.51 6.97 30.00
C PHE A 363 -0.28 8.45 30.34
N ILE A 364 -1.35 9.26 30.34
CA ILE A 364 -1.23 10.69 30.66
C ILE A 364 -0.79 10.91 32.10
N SER A 365 -1.25 10.08 33.04
CA SER A 365 -0.78 10.14 34.44
C SER A 365 0.70 9.85 34.56
N GLU A 366 1.21 8.86 33.83
CA GLU A 366 2.64 8.54 33.81
C GLU A 366 3.44 9.67 33.14
N LEU A 367 3.03 10.13 31.95
CA LEU A 367 3.69 11.21 31.21
C LEU A 367 3.74 12.52 32.03
N ALA A 368 2.66 12.87 32.71
CA ALA A 368 2.58 14.06 33.56
C ALA A 368 3.57 14.00 34.73
N ARG A 369 3.86 12.82 35.28
CA ARG A 369 4.86 12.67 36.35
C ARG A 369 6.25 13.03 35.87
N TYR A 370 6.64 12.60 34.66
CA TYR A 370 7.94 12.94 34.09
C TYR A 370 8.05 14.44 33.77
N SER A 371 7.01 15.03 33.16
CA SER A 371 6.95 16.48 32.91
C SER A 371 7.05 17.31 34.20
N ASN A 372 6.24 16.98 35.21
CA ASN A 372 6.26 17.68 36.50
C ASN A 372 7.59 17.49 37.24
N SER A 373 8.20 16.30 37.15
CA SER A 373 9.51 16.06 37.75
C SER A 373 10.59 16.93 37.11
N GLU A 374 10.57 17.12 35.79
CA GLU A 374 11.51 18.02 35.10
C GLU A 374 11.28 19.48 35.47
N VAL A 375 10.03 19.94 35.54
CA VAL A 375 9.71 21.33 35.93
C VAL A 375 10.12 21.62 37.38
N VAL A 376 9.90 20.67 38.30
CA VAL A 376 10.24 20.84 39.73
C VAL A 376 11.75 20.76 39.95
N THR A 377 12.45 19.82 39.30
CA THR A 377 13.89 19.60 39.48
C THR A 377 14.78 20.52 38.62
N GLY A 378 14.26 21.04 37.51
CA GLY A 378 14.95 21.96 36.60
C GLY A 378 15.07 23.40 37.13
N SER A 379 14.36 23.74 38.21
CA SER A 379 14.42 25.07 38.84
C SER A 379 15.68 25.32 39.70
N GLY A 380 16.56 24.33 39.87
CA GLY A 380 17.75 24.49 40.73
C GLY A 380 18.96 23.60 40.44
N ARG A 381 18.96 22.78 39.39
CA ARG A 381 20.13 21.97 38.99
C ARG A 381 20.61 22.37 37.60
N GLN A 382 21.76 23.03 37.55
CA GLN A 382 22.56 23.18 36.33
C GLN A 382 22.76 21.81 35.69
N GLU A 383 22.34 21.66 34.43
CA GLU A 383 22.76 20.68 33.41
C GLU A 383 23.39 19.36 33.92
N ALA A 384 22.71 18.65 34.83
CA ALA A 384 23.10 17.29 35.16
C ALA A 384 22.58 16.39 34.02
N GLN A 385 23.50 15.83 33.24
CA GLN A 385 23.19 14.89 32.17
C GLN A 385 22.41 13.70 32.75
N LYS A 386 21.29 13.33 32.13
CA LYS A 386 20.46 12.20 32.58
C LYS A 386 21.21 10.89 32.36
N THR A 387 20.84 9.88 33.14
CA THR A 387 21.35 8.52 32.97
C THR A 387 20.74 7.85 31.73
N ASP A 388 21.43 6.86 31.17
CA ASP A 388 20.93 6.08 30.02
C ASP A 388 19.57 5.42 30.32
N SER A 389 19.33 4.99 31.56
CA SER A 389 18.02 4.46 31.98
C SER A 389 16.91 5.49 31.94
N GLU A 390 17.19 6.75 32.28
CA GLU A 390 16.22 7.84 32.22
C GLU A 390 15.93 8.22 30.76
N TYR A 391 16.96 8.29 29.91
CA TYR A 391 16.77 8.49 28.47
C TYR A 391 15.98 7.35 27.82
N ARG A 392 16.28 6.08 28.18
CA ARG A 392 15.54 4.92 27.69
C ARG A 392 14.07 4.98 28.08
N LYS A 393 13.77 5.37 29.32
CA LYS A 393 12.39 5.48 29.79
C LYS A 393 11.61 6.59 29.06
N LEU A 394 12.25 7.72 28.76
CA LEU A 394 11.65 8.78 27.93
C LEU A 394 11.42 8.31 26.48
N PHE A 395 12.35 7.54 25.93
CA PHE A 395 12.19 6.92 24.62
C PHE A 395 11.00 5.95 24.58
N ASP A 396 10.88 5.07 25.57
CA ASP A 396 9.78 4.11 25.66
C ASP A 396 8.42 4.84 25.81
N LEU A 397 8.37 5.92 26.60
CA LEU A 397 7.17 6.76 26.74
C LEU A 397 6.79 7.48 25.44
N ALA A 398 7.77 8.00 24.70
CA ALA A 398 7.54 8.64 23.42
C ALA A 398 6.95 7.64 22.41
N LEU A 399 7.56 6.45 22.30
CA LEU A 399 7.07 5.39 21.43
C LEU A 399 5.65 4.93 21.83
N GLN A 400 5.42 4.69 23.11
CA GLN A 400 4.11 4.30 23.63
C GLN A 400 3.03 5.35 23.34
N GLY A 401 3.36 6.64 23.49
CA GLY A 401 2.44 7.74 23.17
C GLY A 401 2.07 7.79 21.70
N LEU A 402 3.05 7.63 20.80
CA LEU A 402 2.81 7.57 19.36
C LEU A 402 1.95 6.35 18.98
N GLN A 403 2.22 5.19 19.59
CA GLN A 403 1.43 3.97 19.38
C GLN A 403 -0.02 4.13 19.86
N LEU A 404 -0.26 4.76 21.02
CA LEU A 404 -1.61 5.01 21.52
C LEU A 404 -2.39 5.96 20.61
N LEU A 405 -1.76 7.07 20.19
CA LEU A 405 -2.36 8.01 19.24
C LEU A 405 -2.70 7.33 17.91
N SER A 406 -1.80 6.48 17.43
CA SER A 406 -2.02 5.70 16.22
C SER A 406 -3.20 4.72 16.37
N GLN A 407 -3.29 4.00 17.49
CA GLN A 407 -4.40 3.07 17.76
C GLN A 407 -5.75 3.79 17.76
N TRP A 408 -5.87 4.91 18.48
CA TRP A 408 -7.11 5.68 18.53
C TRP A 408 -7.46 6.28 17.17
N SER A 409 -6.47 6.81 16.45
CA SER A 409 -6.67 7.34 15.09
C SER A 409 -7.13 6.25 14.13
N ALA A 410 -6.50 5.07 14.18
CA ALA A 410 -6.87 3.93 13.35
C ALA A 410 -8.31 3.48 13.64
N GLN A 411 -8.70 3.36 14.91
CA GLN A 411 -10.06 2.98 15.30
C GLN A 411 -11.11 3.96 14.76
N VAL A 412 -10.88 5.27 14.87
CA VAL A 412 -11.79 6.28 14.32
C VAL A 412 -11.89 6.15 12.80
N MET A 413 -10.76 6.03 12.11
CA MET A 413 -10.72 5.93 10.65
C MET A 413 -11.38 4.64 10.13
N GLU A 414 -11.20 3.51 10.81
CA GLU A 414 -11.82 2.23 10.48
C GLU A 414 -13.35 2.26 10.68
N VAL A 415 -13.84 2.89 11.76
CA VAL A 415 -15.28 3.08 11.97
C VAL A 415 -15.89 3.99 10.90
N VAL A 416 -15.24 5.11 10.60
CA VAL A 416 -15.68 6.04 9.54
C VAL A 416 -15.69 5.34 8.19
N SER A 417 -14.66 4.56 7.85
CA SER A 417 -14.59 3.76 6.64
C SER A 417 -15.77 2.78 6.53
N GLY A 418 -16.07 2.08 7.63
CA GLY A 418 -17.21 1.19 7.72
C GLY A 418 -18.55 1.88 7.46
N ILE A 419 -18.76 3.05 8.07
CA ILE A 419 -19.98 3.86 7.91
C ILE A 419 -20.10 4.40 6.48
N VAL A 420 -19.05 5.01 5.93
CA VAL A 420 -19.04 5.57 4.57
C VAL A 420 -19.41 4.49 3.55
N THR A 421 -18.82 3.30 3.66
CA THR A 421 -19.13 2.18 2.76
C THR A 421 -20.60 1.75 2.88
N LEU A 422 -21.15 1.68 4.11
CA LEU A 422 -22.56 1.34 4.32
C LEU A 422 -23.52 2.40 3.74
N ILE A 423 -23.17 3.68 3.86
CA ILE A 423 -23.92 4.79 3.26
C ILE A 423 -23.88 4.68 1.74
N PHE A 424 -22.70 4.48 1.15
CA PHE A 424 -22.55 4.32 -0.31
C PHE A 424 -23.37 3.14 -0.84
N ILE A 425 -23.31 1.98 -0.19
CA ILE A 425 -24.11 0.81 -0.55
C ILE A 425 -25.61 1.17 -0.49
N LYS A 426 -26.10 1.75 0.60
CA LYS A 426 -27.51 2.15 0.73
C LYS A 426 -27.92 3.17 -0.35
N CYS A 427 -27.07 4.16 -0.64
CA CYS A 427 -27.34 5.14 -1.69
C CYS A 427 -27.41 4.50 -3.09
N MET A 428 -26.53 3.54 -3.41
CA MET A 428 -26.57 2.79 -4.68
C MET A 428 -27.81 1.90 -4.80
N THR A 429 -28.23 1.24 -3.71
CA THR A 429 -29.45 0.43 -3.72
C THR A 429 -30.69 1.30 -3.95
N VAL A 430 -30.74 2.50 -3.36
CA VAL A 430 -31.84 3.47 -3.56
C VAL A 430 -31.85 4.07 -4.97
N THR A 431 -30.69 4.27 -5.60
CA THR A 431 -30.63 4.77 -7.00
C THR A 431 -31.02 3.70 -8.02
N ASN A 432 -30.68 2.43 -7.79
CA ASN A 432 -31.19 1.33 -8.62
C ASN A 432 -32.72 1.15 -8.51
N LEU A 433 -33.30 1.36 -7.32
CA LEU A 433 -34.76 1.36 -7.14
C LEU A 433 -35.46 2.51 -7.88
N ARG A 434 -34.86 3.71 -7.94
CA ARG A 434 -35.42 4.85 -8.71
C ARG A 434 -35.33 4.69 -10.23
N THR A 435 -34.45 3.83 -10.73
CA THR A 435 -34.33 3.58 -12.18
C THR A 435 -35.38 2.58 -12.69
N VAL A 436 -35.96 1.77 -11.79
CA VAL A 436 -37.01 0.78 -12.13
C VAL A 436 -38.43 1.36 -12.00
N THR A 437 -38.63 2.46 -11.27
CA THR A 437 -39.97 3.03 -11.02
C THR A 437 -40.43 4.14 -11.97
N PHE A 438 -39.64 4.52 -12.99
CA PHE A 438 -40.04 5.53 -14.00
C PHE A 438 -40.24 4.94 -15.42
N LYS A 439 -40.63 3.66 -15.52
CA LYS A 439 -41.03 3.02 -16.79
C LYS A 439 -42.44 2.42 -16.81
N CYS A 440 -43.26 2.69 -15.80
CA CYS A 440 -44.70 2.42 -15.83
C CYS A 440 -45.46 3.58 -15.18
N LEU A 441 -45.65 4.64 -15.96
CA LEU A 441 -46.88 5.43 -16.09
C LEU A 441 -46.68 6.48 -17.19
#